data_AF-A0A1S1LYP8-F1
#
_entry.id   AF-A0A1S1LYP8-F1
#
_cell.length_a   1.000
_cell.length_b   1.000
_cell.length_c   1.000
_cell.angle_alpha   90.00
_cell.angle_beta   90.00
_cell.angle_gamma   90.00
#
_symmetry.space_group_name_H-M   'P 1'
#
loop_
_entity.id
_entity.type
_entity.pdbx_description
1 polymer ?
#
loop_
_entity_poly.entity_id
_entity_poly.type
_entity_poly.pdbx_seq_one_letter_code
_entity_poly.pdbx_strand_id
1 'polypeptide(L)'
;MPIGSTAIVYCEGQFGEQDGKTANGLVRHSEKYEILSVIDSLRAGVDAGRLLDGTANGIPVLESLAESVAHAGHVPDYLICGLAPADGLLSNEQRLVLLDGIARGMHIVNGLHEFLNDDAEFVAAAVIAEVTITDVRQPKSKRDLHLFSGRIFDVTCPRIAILGTDGAIGKRTTATLLVQALNARGIRAVMVGTGQTTLIQGGKYGVALDALIPQFCSGEVEHQVVAAFEGEAPDVIVVEGQGALSHPAYITSAHILRGSRPAGVIVQHAPKRKVLGDFPMVPMPTVASEIALIEAFADTRVIGVTINHEEMTGDELNDAISEHHSELGLPVTDPLTRPASELVEMVLSAFPVLAGKADTTTPV
;
A
#
# COMPACT_ATOMS: atom_id res chain seq x y z
N MET A 1 -18.13 2.13 12.05
CA MET A 1 -17.73 0.71 11.91
C MET A 1 -18.06 -0.01 13.19
N PRO A 2 -18.29 -1.33 13.12
CA PRO A 2 -18.55 -2.16 14.30
C PRO A 2 -17.44 -2.07 15.34
N ILE A 3 -17.78 -2.40 16.58
CA ILE A 3 -16.83 -2.47 17.71
C ILE A 3 -16.05 -3.78 17.58
N GLY A 4 -14.76 -3.77 17.94
CA GLY A 4 -13.87 -4.92 17.84
C GLY A 4 -12.71 -4.65 16.88
N SER A 5 -11.68 -5.50 16.96
CA SER A 5 -10.45 -5.38 16.16
C SER A 5 -9.87 -6.72 15.74
N THR A 6 -10.37 -7.85 16.26
CA THR A 6 -9.82 -9.16 15.92
C THR A 6 -10.22 -9.57 14.51
N ALA A 7 -9.26 -10.07 13.73
CA ALA A 7 -9.51 -10.42 12.33
C ALA A 7 -8.83 -11.70 11.88
N ILE A 8 -9.52 -12.45 11.03
CA ILE A 8 -8.95 -13.52 10.21
C ILE A 8 -8.81 -13.00 8.78
N VAL A 9 -7.71 -13.32 8.12
CA VAL A 9 -7.47 -12.91 6.73
C VAL A 9 -7.59 -14.12 5.80
N TYR A 10 -8.51 -14.06 4.84
CA TYR A 10 -8.67 -15.09 3.81
C TYR A 10 -7.73 -14.83 2.63
N CYS A 11 -6.80 -15.75 2.35
CA CYS A 11 -5.78 -15.59 1.31
C CYS A 11 -5.45 -16.92 0.60
N GLU A 12 -6.47 -17.75 0.39
CA GLU A 12 -6.33 -19.13 -0.09
C GLU A 12 -5.44 -19.25 -1.34
N GLY A 13 -4.37 -20.05 -1.22
CA GLY A 13 -3.43 -20.37 -2.28
C GLY A 13 -2.55 -19.22 -2.78
N GLN A 14 -2.60 -18.05 -2.13
CA GLN A 14 -1.91 -16.83 -2.60
C GLN A 14 -1.07 -16.15 -1.51
N PHE A 15 -0.98 -16.71 -0.30
CA PHE A 15 -0.20 -16.08 0.76
C PHE A 15 1.31 -16.16 0.45
N GLY A 16 1.97 -15.01 0.50
CA GLY A 16 3.34 -14.84 0.01
C GLY A 16 3.48 -14.61 -1.49
N GLU A 17 2.40 -14.70 -2.26
CA GLU A 17 2.38 -14.45 -3.71
C GLU A 17 1.89 -13.03 -4.03
N GLN A 18 1.95 -12.64 -5.31
CA GLN A 18 1.56 -11.31 -5.79
C GLN A 18 0.09 -10.97 -5.50
N ASP A 19 -0.82 -11.92 -5.68
CA ASP A 19 -2.25 -11.71 -5.46
C ASP A 19 -2.64 -11.71 -3.98
N GLY A 20 -1.76 -12.20 -3.09
CA GLY A 20 -1.92 -12.13 -1.64
C GLY A 20 -1.40 -10.84 -1.00
N LYS A 21 -0.99 -9.83 -1.80
CA LYS A 21 -0.35 -8.59 -1.31
C LYS A 21 -1.12 -7.86 -0.21
N THR A 22 -2.44 -7.98 -0.16
CA THR A 22 -3.27 -7.37 0.89
C THR A 22 -3.07 -8.14 2.21
N ALA A 23 -3.14 -9.47 2.18
CA ALA A 23 -2.82 -10.30 3.34
C ALA A 23 -1.37 -10.12 3.80
N ASN A 24 -0.41 -10.15 2.87
CA ASN A 24 1.01 -9.94 3.16
C ASN A 24 1.23 -8.57 3.85
N GLY A 25 0.50 -7.55 3.40
CA GLY A 25 0.50 -6.23 4.02
C GLY A 25 -0.02 -6.23 5.45
N LEU A 26 -1.19 -6.83 5.67
CA LEU A 26 -1.84 -6.89 6.98
C LEU A 26 -1.01 -7.64 8.03
N VAL A 27 -0.37 -8.74 7.63
CA VAL A 27 0.51 -9.53 8.50
C VAL A 27 1.76 -8.75 8.90
N ARG A 28 2.31 -7.94 7.99
CA ARG A 28 3.46 -7.06 8.26
C ARG A 28 3.09 -5.86 9.13
N HIS A 29 1.92 -5.29 8.88
CA HIS A 29 1.46 -4.10 9.59
C HIS A 29 -0.06 -3.93 9.48
N SER A 30 -0.70 -3.65 10.62
CA SER A 30 -2.12 -3.30 10.70
C SER A 30 -2.31 -2.38 11.91
N GLU A 31 -2.80 -1.16 11.69
CA GLU A 31 -3.10 -0.22 12.77
C GLU A 31 -4.49 -0.46 13.36
N LYS A 32 -5.37 -1.08 12.56
CA LYS A 32 -6.79 -1.19 12.86
C LYS A 32 -7.21 -2.56 13.37
N TYR A 33 -6.58 -3.62 12.88
CA TYR A 33 -6.95 -4.99 13.18
C TYR A 33 -5.82 -5.75 13.86
N GLU A 34 -6.18 -6.54 14.87
CA GLU A 34 -5.35 -7.59 15.44
C GLU A 34 -5.54 -8.86 14.59
N ILE A 35 -4.55 -9.18 13.77
CA ILE A 35 -4.61 -10.33 12.86
C ILE A 35 -4.32 -11.61 13.64
N LEU A 36 -5.32 -12.48 13.77
CA LEU A 36 -5.23 -13.71 14.55
C LEU A 36 -4.74 -14.90 13.72
N SER A 37 -5.07 -14.96 12.44
CA SER A 37 -4.59 -16.00 11.52
C SER A 37 -4.78 -15.59 10.06
N VAL A 38 -4.08 -16.31 9.17
CA VAL A 38 -4.31 -16.28 7.72
C VAL A 38 -4.84 -17.63 7.27
N ILE A 39 -5.86 -17.65 6.41
CA ILE A 39 -6.37 -18.86 5.77
C ILE A 39 -5.65 -19.05 4.43
N ASP A 40 -4.83 -20.09 4.34
CA ASP A 40 -4.22 -20.59 3.11
C ASP A 40 -3.84 -22.08 3.27
N SER A 41 -4.60 -22.98 2.65
CA SER A 41 -4.37 -24.43 2.76
C SER A 41 -3.03 -24.88 2.20
N LEU A 42 -2.47 -24.19 1.20
CA LEU A 42 -1.18 -24.56 0.60
C LEU A 42 0.02 -24.24 1.50
N ARG A 43 -0.19 -23.38 2.49
CA ARG A 43 0.84 -22.87 3.40
C ARG A 43 0.51 -23.18 4.88
N ALA A 44 -0.49 -24.01 5.15
CA ALA A 44 -0.96 -24.30 6.50
C ALA A 44 0.17 -24.86 7.42
N GLY A 45 0.13 -24.46 8.69
CA GLY A 45 1.06 -24.91 9.73
C GLY A 45 2.35 -24.09 9.85
N VAL A 46 2.52 -23.03 9.06
CA VAL A 46 3.67 -22.11 9.18
C VAL A 46 3.29 -20.83 9.92
N ASP A 47 4.30 -20.14 10.46
CA ASP A 47 4.17 -18.77 10.95
C ASP A 47 4.24 -17.79 9.78
N ALA A 48 3.28 -16.86 9.71
CA ALA A 48 3.10 -15.95 8.60
C ALA A 48 4.28 -14.98 8.44
N GLY A 49 4.79 -14.42 9.53
CA GLY A 49 5.98 -13.57 9.52
C GLY A 49 7.23 -14.33 9.11
N ARG A 50 7.37 -15.59 9.57
CA ARG A 50 8.49 -16.44 9.16
C ARG A 50 8.48 -16.73 7.67
N LEU A 51 7.29 -16.93 7.09
CA LEU A 51 7.14 -17.17 5.66
C LEU A 51 7.50 -15.92 4.84
N LEU A 52 7.02 -14.74 5.25
CA LEU A 52 7.20 -13.50 4.49
C LEU A 52 8.58 -12.87 4.65
N ASP A 53 9.07 -12.83 5.89
CA ASP A 53 10.22 -11.98 6.27
C ASP A 53 11.28 -12.76 7.08
N GLY A 54 11.15 -14.09 7.17
CA GLY A 54 12.10 -14.96 7.88
C GLY A 54 12.07 -14.85 9.42
N THR A 55 11.26 -13.93 9.96
CA THR A 55 11.15 -13.67 11.42
C THR A 55 9.73 -13.95 11.89
N ALA A 56 9.58 -14.77 12.92
CA ALA A 56 8.26 -15.14 13.44
C ALA A 56 7.51 -13.95 14.02
N ASN A 57 6.22 -13.82 13.71
CA ASN A 57 5.34 -12.78 14.27
C ASN A 57 4.16 -13.33 15.07
N GLY A 58 4.06 -14.66 15.22
CA GLY A 58 3.04 -15.33 16.02
C GLY A 58 1.70 -15.49 15.32
N ILE A 59 1.57 -15.08 14.05
CA ILE A 59 0.34 -15.22 13.28
C ILE A 59 0.41 -16.55 12.52
N PRO A 60 -0.40 -17.57 12.86
CA PRO A 60 -0.41 -18.84 12.16
C PRO A 60 -1.12 -18.74 10.80
N VAL A 61 -0.61 -19.51 9.84
CA VAL A 61 -1.33 -19.84 8.61
C VAL A 61 -2.08 -21.17 8.80
N LEU A 62 -3.39 -21.17 8.56
CA LEU A 62 -4.31 -22.27 8.86
C LEU A 62 -5.08 -22.68 7.60
N GLU A 63 -5.59 -23.91 7.57
CA GLU A 63 -6.18 -24.52 6.36
C GLU A 63 -7.57 -23.96 6.05
N SER A 64 -8.33 -23.55 7.07
CA SER A 64 -9.72 -23.17 6.89
C SER A 64 -10.21 -22.12 7.89
N LEU A 65 -11.38 -21.54 7.58
CA LEU A 65 -12.08 -20.65 8.51
C LEU A 65 -12.48 -21.36 9.81
N ALA A 66 -12.91 -22.62 9.72
CA ALA A 66 -13.29 -23.40 10.90
C ALA A 66 -12.09 -23.63 11.83
N GLU A 67 -10.93 -23.98 11.28
CA GLU A 67 -9.69 -24.11 12.04
C GLU A 67 -9.25 -22.77 12.64
N SER A 68 -9.36 -21.69 11.89
CA SER A 68 -9.02 -20.33 12.37
C SER A 68 -9.86 -19.89 13.56
N VAL A 69 -11.18 -20.14 13.52
CA VAL A 69 -12.07 -19.86 14.65
C VAL A 69 -11.75 -20.75 15.85
N ALA A 70 -11.47 -22.04 15.62
CA ALA A 70 -11.09 -22.95 16.69
C ALA A 70 -9.77 -22.54 17.36
N HIS A 71 -8.79 -22.10 16.57
CA HIS A 71 -7.51 -21.60 17.05
C HIS A 71 -7.66 -20.33 17.88
N ALA A 72 -8.47 -19.38 17.42
CA ALA A 72 -8.77 -18.16 18.16
C ALA A 72 -9.53 -18.42 19.48
N GLY A 73 -10.23 -19.55 19.58
CA GLY A 73 -11.04 -19.92 20.75
C GLY A 73 -12.38 -19.17 20.85
N HIS A 74 -12.63 -18.23 19.95
CA HIS A 74 -13.90 -17.52 19.77
C HIS A 74 -14.05 -17.12 18.30
N VAL A 75 -15.24 -16.66 17.92
CA VAL A 75 -15.48 -16.05 16.59
C VAL A 75 -14.82 -14.67 16.59
N PRO A 76 -13.86 -14.37 15.68
CA PRO A 76 -13.27 -13.04 15.58
C PRO A 76 -14.25 -12.02 14.99
N ASP A 77 -13.96 -10.74 15.18
CA ASP A 77 -14.86 -9.65 14.78
C ASP A 77 -14.95 -9.52 13.24
N TYR A 78 -13.84 -9.74 12.54
CA TYR A 78 -13.73 -9.52 11.10
C TYR A 78 -13.20 -10.73 10.32
N LEU A 79 -13.74 -10.93 9.12
CA LEU A 79 -13.14 -11.72 8.06
C LEU A 79 -12.74 -10.79 6.91
N ILE A 80 -11.45 -10.71 6.64
CA ILE A 80 -10.89 -9.80 5.63
C ILE A 80 -10.56 -10.61 4.38
N CYS A 81 -11.06 -10.18 3.22
CA CYS A 81 -10.61 -10.70 1.93
C CYS A 81 -9.19 -10.17 1.64
N GLY A 82 -8.19 -11.03 1.79
CA GLY A 82 -6.78 -10.73 1.56
C GLY A 82 -6.29 -10.97 0.13
N LEU A 83 -7.18 -11.45 -0.74
CA LEU A 83 -6.92 -11.70 -2.16
C LEU A 83 -7.08 -10.43 -3.01
N ALA A 84 -6.33 -10.34 -4.10
CA ALA A 84 -6.41 -9.26 -5.07
C ALA A 84 -6.11 -9.76 -6.50
N PRO A 85 -6.90 -10.71 -7.05
CA PRO A 85 -6.72 -11.22 -8.41
C PRO A 85 -6.87 -10.11 -9.45
N ALA A 86 -6.25 -10.28 -10.61
CA ALA A 86 -6.22 -9.29 -11.68
C ALA A 86 -7.61 -8.94 -12.25
N ASP A 87 -8.53 -9.91 -12.32
CA ASP A 87 -9.91 -9.68 -12.75
C ASP A 87 -10.79 -9.08 -11.63
N GLY A 88 -10.33 -9.17 -10.38
CA GLY A 88 -10.98 -8.59 -9.21
C GLY A 88 -12.28 -9.27 -8.79
N LEU A 89 -12.52 -10.51 -9.22
CA LEU A 89 -13.74 -11.28 -8.97
C LEU A 89 -13.51 -12.43 -7.98
N LEU A 90 -14.55 -12.80 -7.24
CA LEU A 90 -14.55 -13.99 -6.38
C LEU A 90 -14.94 -15.25 -7.17
N SER A 91 -14.25 -16.36 -6.90
CA SER A 91 -14.72 -17.68 -7.29
C SER A 91 -15.89 -18.13 -6.39
N ASN A 92 -16.68 -19.09 -6.85
CA ASN A 92 -17.78 -19.65 -6.04
C ASN A 92 -17.30 -20.22 -4.69
N GLU A 93 -16.13 -20.84 -4.66
CA GLU A 93 -15.54 -21.40 -3.44
C GLU A 93 -15.17 -20.28 -2.46
N GLN A 94 -14.57 -19.19 -2.95
CA GLN A 94 -14.22 -18.03 -2.14
C GLN A 94 -15.47 -17.34 -1.57
N ARG A 95 -16.55 -17.23 -2.37
CA ARG A 95 -17.83 -16.70 -1.93
C ARG A 95 -18.41 -17.50 -0.76
N LEU A 96 -18.36 -18.83 -0.83
CA LEU A 96 -18.85 -19.71 0.24
C LEU A 96 -18.13 -19.46 1.57
N VAL A 97 -16.81 -19.23 1.53
CA VAL A 97 -16.03 -18.94 2.76
C VAL A 97 -16.45 -17.60 3.37
N LEU A 98 -16.64 -16.56 2.56
CA LEU A 98 -17.07 -15.26 3.06
C LEU A 98 -18.49 -15.30 3.63
N LEU A 99 -19.40 -16.04 3.00
CA LEU A 99 -20.75 -16.27 3.50
C LEU A 99 -20.76 -17.10 4.80
N ASP A 100 -19.87 -18.08 4.96
CA ASP A 100 -19.68 -18.80 6.22
C ASP A 100 -19.17 -17.85 7.33
N GLY A 101 -18.28 -16.92 7.01
CA GLY A 101 -17.87 -15.85 7.92
C GLY A 101 -19.05 -15.00 8.41
N ILE A 102 -19.90 -14.55 7.48
CA ILE A 102 -21.13 -13.81 7.81
C ILE A 102 -22.04 -14.65 8.70
N ALA A 103 -22.30 -15.91 8.36
CA ALA A 103 -23.17 -16.80 9.12
C ALA A 103 -22.69 -17.05 10.56
N ARG A 104 -21.38 -16.90 10.80
CA ARG A 104 -20.76 -16.98 12.14
C ARG A 104 -20.84 -15.67 12.93
N GLY A 105 -21.26 -14.57 12.30
CA GLY A 105 -21.34 -13.25 12.92
C GLY A 105 -20.11 -12.36 12.68
N MET A 106 -19.26 -12.69 11.70
CA MET A 106 -18.11 -11.84 11.35
C MET A 106 -18.51 -10.71 10.41
N HIS A 107 -17.97 -9.52 10.65
CA HIS A 107 -18.02 -8.41 9.70
C HIS A 107 -17.06 -8.67 8.54
N ILE A 108 -17.46 -8.33 7.31
CA ILE A 108 -16.61 -8.56 6.13
C ILE A 108 -15.89 -7.27 5.73
N VAL A 109 -14.61 -7.40 5.42
CA VAL A 109 -13.81 -6.34 4.78
C VAL A 109 -13.41 -6.84 3.40
N ASN A 110 -13.95 -6.20 2.36
CA ASN A 110 -13.70 -6.57 0.98
C ASN A 110 -12.85 -5.50 0.28
N GLY A 111 -11.73 -5.95 -0.28
CA GLY A 111 -10.81 -5.12 -1.06
C GLY A 111 -10.97 -5.26 -2.58
N LEU A 112 -11.85 -6.15 -3.05
CA LEU A 112 -12.00 -6.49 -4.47
C LEU A 112 -12.71 -5.38 -5.26
N HIS A 113 -12.65 -5.50 -6.60
CA HIS A 113 -13.41 -4.61 -7.50
C HIS A 113 -14.88 -5.03 -7.58
N GLU A 114 -15.18 -6.31 -7.34
CA GLU A 114 -16.53 -6.78 -7.06
C GLU A 114 -17.01 -6.25 -5.70
N PHE A 115 -18.07 -5.45 -5.69
CA PHE A 115 -18.66 -4.94 -4.46
C PHE A 115 -19.70 -5.91 -3.92
N LEU A 116 -19.48 -6.39 -2.70
CA LEU A 116 -20.38 -7.36 -2.07
C LEU A 116 -21.70 -6.73 -1.65
N ASN A 117 -21.73 -5.41 -1.40
CA ASN A 117 -22.97 -4.68 -1.13
C ASN A 117 -23.88 -4.52 -2.37
N ASP A 118 -23.40 -4.83 -3.57
CA ASP A 118 -24.23 -4.86 -4.79
C ASP A 118 -24.78 -6.29 -5.08
N ASP A 119 -24.34 -7.29 -4.32
CA ASP A 119 -24.75 -8.69 -4.46
C ASP A 119 -25.89 -9.04 -3.49
N ALA A 120 -27.01 -9.51 -4.04
CA ALA A 120 -28.23 -9.79 -3.28
C ALA A 120 -28.06 -10.89 -2.21
N GLU A 121 -27.19 -11.88 -2.47
CA GLU A 121 -26.91 -12.98 -1.53
C GLU A 121 -26.15 -12.46 -0.32
N PHE A 122 -25.09 -11.68 -0.55
CA PHE A 122 -24.28 -11.08 0.51
C PHE A 122 -25.07 -10.07 1.34
N VAL A 123 -25.87 -9.21 0.69
CA VAL A 123 -26.74 -8.25 1.39
C VAL A 123 -27.75 -8.96 2.28
N ALA A 124 -28.42 -10.00 1.77
CA ALA A 124 -29.38 -10.76 2.56
C ALA A 124 -28.71 -11.46 3.75
N ALA A 125 -27.56 -12.10 3.53
CA ALA A 125 -26.81 -12.76 4.58
C ALA A 125 -26.36 -11.78 5.68
N ALA A 126 -25.84 -10.61 5.30
CA ALA A 126 -25.39 -9.59 6.25
C ALA A 126 -26.52 -9.05 7.12
N VAL A 127 -27.69 -8.80 6.54
CA VAL A 127 -28.89 -8.36 7.28
C VAL A 127 -29.36 -9.42 8.27
N ILE A 128 -29.40 -10.69 7.86
CA ILE A 128 -29.85 -11.80 8.71
C ILE A 128 -28.90 -12.01 9.90
N ALA A 129 -27.59 -11.91 9.67
CA ALA A 129 -26.57 -12.10 10.70
C ALA A 129 -26.27 -10.83 11.51
N GLU A 130 -26.92 -9.69 11.21
CA GLU A 130 -26.67 -8.38 11.83
C GLU A 130 -25.21 -7.91 11.74
N VAL A 131 -24.52 -8.27 10.65
CA VAL A 131 -23.14 -7.88 10.38
C VAL A 131 -23.07 -6.79 9.30
N THR A 132 -21.85 -6.29 9.07
CA THR A 132 -21.59 -5.24 8.08
C THR A 132 -20.58 -5.72 7.07
N ILE A 133 -20.81 -5.38 5.81
CA ILE A 133 -19.83 -5.58 4.74
C ILE A 133 -19.22 -4.23 4.37
N THR A 134 -17.90 -4.13 4.46
CA THR A 134 -17.13 -2.92 4.13
C THR A 134 -16.42 -3.14 2.80
N ASP A 135 -17.00 -2.64 1.71
CA ASP A 135 -16.34 -2.58 0.39
C ASP A 135 -15.38 -1.39 0.35
N VAL A 136 -14.10 -1.64 0.57
CA VAL A 136 -13.08 -0.58 0.78
C VAL A 136 -12.83 0.23 -0.48
N ARG A 137 -13.02 -0.39 -1.65
CA ARG A 137 -12.89 0.28 -2.95
C ARG A 137 -14.14 1.07 -3.34
N GLN A 138 -15.28 0.88 -2.67
CA GLN A 138 -16.53 1.53 -3.07
C GLN A 138 -16.38 3.05 -2.91
N PRO A 139 -16.45 3.83 -4.01
CA PRO A 139 -16.35 5.27 -3.92
C PRO A 139 -17.50 5.84 -3.09
N LYS A 140 -17.24 6.98 -2.45
CA LYS A 140 -18.33 7.80 -1.88
C LYS A 140 -19.31 8.19 -2.98
N SER A 141 -20.50 8.60 -2.57
CA SER A 141 -21.50 9.08 -3.52
C SER A 141 -20.95 10.26 -4.33
N LYS A 142 -21.30 10.38 -5.62
CA LYS A 142 -20.70 11.36 -6.55
C LYS A 142 -20.71 12.82 -6.04
N ARG A 143 -21.70 13.18 -5.22
CA ARG A 143 -21.84 14.52 -4.60
C ARG A 143 -20.80 14.79 -3.51
N ASP A 144 -20.21 13.74 -2.94
CA ASP A 144 -19.19 13.81 -1.89
C ASP A 144 -17.77 13.62 -2.45
N LEU A 145 -17.65 13.45 -3.77
CA LEU A 145 -16.36 13.40 -4.47
C LEU A 145 -15.91 14.81 -4.86
N HIS A 146 -14.60 15.03 -4.80
CA HIS A 146 -13.96 16.32 -4.98
C HIS A 146 -13.33 16.41 -6.37
N LEU A 147 -13.66 17.48 -7.07
CA LEU A 147 -12.91 17.91 -8.24
C LEU A 147 -11.61 18.58 -7.79
N PHE A 148 -10.60 18.55 -8.67
CA PHE A 148 -9.37 19.32 -8.44
C PHE A 148 -9.70 20.81 -8.35
N SER A 149 -9.34 21.42 -7.24
CA SER A 149 -9.72 22.78 -6.84
C SER A 149 -8.56 23.75 -6.84
N GLY A 150 -7.32 23.25 -6.75
CA GLY A 150 -6.12 24.07 -6.61
C GLY A 150 -5.72 24.33 -5.16
N ARG A 151 -6.47 23.84 -4.16
CA ARG A 151 -6.08 23.94 -2.73
C ARG A 151 -4.72 23.33 -2.44
N ILE A 152 -4.23 22.43 -3.29
CA ILE A 152 -2.88 21.89 -3.18
C ILE A 152 -1.80 22.99 -3.20
N PHE A 153 -2.06 24.16 -3.79
CA PHE A 153 -1.12 25.28 -3.83
C PHE A 153 -0.90 25.94 -2.47
N ASP A 154 -1.81 25.75 -1.52
CA ASP A 154 -1.70 26.27 -0.16
C ASP A 154 -0.91 25.32 0.77
N VAL A 155 -0.61 24.10 0.31
CA VAL A 155 0.16 23.11 1.10
C VAL A 155 1.64 23.47 1.08
N THR A 156 2.16 23.93 2.21
CA THR A 156 3.51 24.50 2.31
C THR A 156 4.61 23.47 2.61
N CYS A 157 4.26 22.31 3.20
CA CYS A 157 5.24 21.25 3.45
C CYS A 157 5.60 20.51 2.15
N PRO A 158 6.84 20.01 2.00
CA PRO A 158 7.20 19.15 0.89
C PRO A 158 6.29 17.91 0.84
N ARG A 159 5.98 17.49 -0.37
CA ARG A 159 5.24 16.26 -0.66
C ARG A 159 6.15 15.35 -1.48
N ILE A 160 6.32 14.11 -1.05
CA ILE A 160 7.20 13.13 -1.69
C ILE A 160 6.34 11.97 -2.18
N ALA A 161 6.32 11.72 -3.48
CA ALA A 161 5.62 10.56 -4.02
C ALA A 161 6.57 9.38 -4.20
N ILE A 162 6.16 8.19 -3.76
CA ILE A 162 6.92 6.96 -4.03
C ILE A 162 6.36 6.30 -5.29
N LEU A 163 6.92 6.63 -6.44
CA LEU A 163 6.53 6.05 -7.73
C LEU A 163 7.42 4.84 -8.05
N GLY A 164 7.31 4.25 -9.24
CA GLY A 164 8.14 3.10 -9.58
C GLY A 164 7.98 2.64 -11.01
N THR A 165 8.81 1.68 -11.41
CA THR A 165 8.86 1.15 -12.79
C THR A 165 7.76 0.14 -13.11
N ASP A 166 7.02 -0.34 -12.10
CA ASP A 166 5.90 -1.28 -12.26
C ASP A 166 4.95 -1.26 -11.03
N GLY A 167 3.81 -1.93 -11.12
CA GLY A 167 2.95 -2.31 -9.99
C GLY A 167 3.59 -3.38 -9.09
N ALA A 168 3.13 -3.49 -7.85
CA ALA A 168 3.53 -4.57 -6.92
C ALA A 168 5.06 -4.82 -6.81
N ILE A 169 5.84 -3.74 -6.64
CA ILE A 169 7.31 -3.78 -6.45
C ILE A 169 7.76 -3.13 -5.14
N GLY A 170 6.85 -2.90 -4.19
CA GLY A 170 7.21 -2.38 -2.85
C GLY A 170 7.02 -0.88 -2.61
N LYS A 171 6.39 -0.12 -3.51
CA LYS A 171 6.15 1.33 -3.34
C LYS A 171 5.50 1.70 -1.99
N ARG A 172 4.46 0.97 -1.58
CA ARG A 172 3.80 1.16 -0.28
C ARG A 172 4.75 0.85 0.88
N THR A 173 5.46 -0.26 0.80
CA THR A 173 6.46 -0.66 1.81
C THR A 173 7.50 0.43 2.01
N THR A 174 8.07 0.95 0.92
CA THR A 174 9.01 2.07 0.96
C THR A 174 8.39 3.34 1.55
N ALA A 175 7.15 3.68 1.20
CA ALA A 175 6.45 4.82 1.77
C ALA A 175 6.28 4.69 3.30
N THR A 176 5.86 3.51 3.77
CA THR A 176 5.70 3.22 5.21
C THR A 176 7.03 3.31 5.95
N LEU A 177 8.08 2.66 5.44
CA LEU A 177 9.41 2.66 6.06
C LEU A 177 10.02 4.06 6.09
N LEU A 178 9.84 4.85 5.02
CA LEU A 178 10.30 6.24 4.99
C LEU A 178 9.59 7.10 6.04
N VAL A 179 8.26 6.98 6.16
CA VAL A 179 7.48 7.71 7.18
C VAL A 179 7.93 7.34 8.58
N GLN A 180 8.13 6.05 8.86
CA GLN A 180 8.64 5.57 10.15
C GLN A 180 10.05 6.12 10.44
N ALA A 181 10.94 6.08 9.46
CA ALA A 181 12.32 6.55 9.60
C ALA A 181 12.41 8.06 9.83
N LEU A 182 11.61 8.86 9.12
CA LEU A 182 11.52 10.32 9.32
C LEU A 182 10.97 10.67 10.70
N ASN A 183 9.88 10.02 11.11
CA ASN A 183 9.29 10.23 12.44
C ASN A 183 10.25 9.83 13.57
N ALA A 184 11.01 8.74 13.40
CA ALA A 184 12.05 8.34 14.35
C ALA A 184 13.19 9.36 14.47
N ARG A 185 13.37 10.24 13.47
CA ARG A 185 14.29 11.38 13.47
C ARG A 185 13.63 12.70 13.88
N GLY A 186 12.41 12.67 14.41
CA GLY A 186 11.67 13.85 14.87
C GLY A 186 11.06 14.70 13.74
N ILE A 187 11.12 14.25 12.49
CA ILE A 187 10.49 14.92 11.34
C ILE A 187 9.08 14.37 11.22
N ARG A 188 8.07 15.20 11.48
CA ARG A 188 6.67 14.76 11.45
C ARG A 188 6.24 14.43 10.02
N ALA A 189 6.28 13.16 9.69
CA ALA A 189 5.92 12.62 8.39
C ALA A 189 4.54 11.95 8.44
N VAL A 190 3.68 12.30 7.48
CA VAL A 190 2.34 11.70 7.34
C VAL A 190 2.24 10.98 6.00
N MET A 191 1.69 9.77 6.01
CA MET A 191 1.42 9.00 4.79
C MET A 191 0.02 9.33 4.25
N VAL A 192 -0.10 9.54 2.95
CA VAL A 192 -1.36 9.55 2.21
C VAL A 192 -1.42 8.29 1.34
N GLY A 193 -2.37 7.40 1.65
CA GLY A 193 -2.62 6.18 0.90
C GLY A 193 -3.37 6.42 -0.40
N THR A 194 -3.10 5.62 -1.41
CA THR A 194 -3.72 5.74 -2.74
C THR A 194 -4.27 4.41 -3.25
N GLY A 195 -4.13 3.35 -2.46
CA GLY A 195 -4.70 2.04 -2.72
C GLY A 195 -5.57 1.53 -1.57
N GLN A 196 -6.31 0.46 -1.86
CA GLN A 196 -7.16 -0.23 -0.90
C GLN A 196 -6.41 -0.75 0.34
N THR A 197 -5.16 -1.22 0.19
CA THR A 197 -4.46 -1.85 1.31
C THR A 197 -4.20 -0.86 2.45
N THR A 198 -3.84 0.38 2.15
CA THR A 198 -3.69 1.41 3.19
C THR A 198 -5.01 1.69 3.91
N LEU A 199 -6.12 1.74 3.18
CA LEU A 199 -7.45 1.92 3.77
C LEU A 199 -7.84 0.73 4.67
N ILE A 200 -7.54 -0.50 4.24
CA ILE A 200 -7.76 -1.71 5.03
C ILE A 200 -6.89 -1.67 6.30
N GLN A 201 -5.62 -1.28 6.19
CA GLN A 201 -4.68 -1.22 7.31
C GLN A 201 -5.02 -0.14 8.35
N GLY A 202 -5.96 0.76 8.06
CA GLY A 202 -6.41 1.81 8.99
C GLY A 202 -5.85 3.20 8.68
N GLY A 203 -5.20 3.40 7.53
CA GLY A 203 -4.63 4.69 7.15
C GLY A 203 -5.66 5.81 7.22
N LYS A 204 -5.35 6.84 8.02
CA LYS A 204 -6.24 7.98 8.29
C LYS A 204 -6.55 8.81 7.04
N TYR A 205 -5.57 8.94 6.15
CA TYR A 205 -5.67 9.66 4.90
C TYR A 205 -5.45 8.70 3.74
N GLY A 206 -6.43 8.62 2.85
CA GLY A 206 -6.25 7.88 1.62
C GLY A 206 -7.49 7.72 0.78
N VAL A 207 -7.29 7.16 -0.40
CA VAL A 207 -8.35 6.93 -1.38
C VAL A 207 -8.00 5.75 -2.28
N ALA A 208 -8.96 4.89 -2.59
CA ALA A 208 -8.77 3.80 -3.54
C ALA A 208 -8.88 4.33 -4.98
N LEU A 209 -7.76 4.81 -5.53
CA LEU A 209 -7.75 5.49 -6.84
C LEU A 209 -8.20 4.62 -8.01
N ASP A 210 -7.92 3.32 -7.95
CA ASP A 210 -8.21 2.36 -9.02
C ASP A 210 -9.70 2.11 -9.23
N ALA A 211 -10.54 2.46 -8.26
CA ALA A 211 -11.99 2.34 -8.32
C ALA A 211 -12.70 3.69 -8.59
N LEU A 212 -11.97 4.79 -8.71
CA LEU A 212 -12.55 6.11 -8.94
C LEU A 212 -12.84 6.39 -10.42
N ILE A 213 -13.87 7.19 -10.63
CA ILE A 213 -14.17 7.77 -11.95
C ILE A 213 -13.07 8.79 -12.29
N PRO A 214 -12.45 8.74 -13.49
CA PRO A 214 -11.29 9.55 -13.85
C PRO A 214 -11.39 11.05 -13.58
N GLN A 215 -12.59 11.63 -13.68
CA GLN A 215 -12.82 13.06 -13.43
C GLN A 215 -12.48 13.51 -12.00
N PHE A 216 -12.52 12.58 -11.02
CA PHE A 216 -12.31 12.87 -9.60
C PHE A 216 -10.94 12.43 -9.09
N CYS A 217 -10.20 11.58 -9.81
CA CYS A 217 -8.98 10.96 -9.29
C CYS A 217 -7.96 11.96 -8.75
N SER A 218 -7.64 13.00 -9.51
CA SER A 218 -6.69 14.03 -9.05
C SER A 218 -7.25 14.93 -7.95
N GLY A 219 -8.56 15.17 -7.94
CA GLY A 219 -9.22 15.98 -6.91
C GLY A 219 -9.30 15.26 -5.57
N GLU A 220 -9.53 13.95 -5.57
CA GLU A 220 -9.50 13.13 -4.35
C GLU A 220 -8.09 13.01 -3.78
N VAL A 221 -7.05 12.87 -4.61
CA VAL A 221 -5.66 12.91 -4.12
C VAL A 221 -5.33 14.27 -3.50
N GLU A 222 -5.70 15.36 -4.18
CA GLU A 222 -5.56 16.72 -3.61
C GLU A 222 -6.28 16.82 -2.26
N HIS A 223 -7.52 16.35 -2.18
CA HIS A 223 -8.33 16.40 -0.98
C HIS A 223 -7.65 15.68 0.19
N GLN A 224 -7.14 14.47 -0.02
CA GLN A 224 -6.45 13.71 1.04
C GLN A 224 -5.15 14.38 1.50
N VAL A 225 -4.36 14.93 0.58
CA VAL A 225 -3.14 15.67 0.92
C VAL A 225 -3.45 16.94 1.71
N VAL A 226 -4.47 17.69 1.30
CA VAL A 226 -4.91 18.91 1.99
C VAL A 226 -5.47 18.55 3.38
N ALA A 227 -6.26 17.48 3.50
CA ALA A 227 -6.78 17.02 4.77
C ALA A 227 -5.66 16.57 5.74
N ALA A 228 -4.61 15.92 5.23
CA ALA A 228 -3.42 15.58 6.01
C ALA A 228 -2.69 16.84 6.48
N PHE A 229 -2.51 17.81 5.59
CA PHE A 229 -1.85 19.07 5.91
C PHE A 229 -2.59 19.86 6.99
N GLU A 230 -3.90 20.07 6.83
CA GLU A 230 -4.72 20.84 7.75
C GLU A 230 -4.97 20.13 9.09
N GLY A 231 -5.06 18.80 9.07
CA GLY A 231 -5.37 17.99 10.26
C GLY A 231 -4.17 17.65 11.14
N GLU A 232 -2.95 17.59 10.58
CA GLU A 232 -1.75 17.13 11.30
C GLU A 232 -0.64 18.19 11.37
N ALA A 233 -0.70 19.22 10.51
CA ALA A 233 0.37 20.20 10.30
C ALA A 233 1.76 19.53 10.12
N PRO A 234 1.91 18.60 9.17
CA PRO A 234 3.11 17.78 9.04
C PRO A 234 4.30 18.58 8.51
N ASP A 235 5.50 18.07 8.76
CA ASP A 235 6.73 18.62 8.20
C ASP A 235 6.95 18.11 6.78
N VAL A 236 6.47 16.92 6.46
CA VAL A 236 6.51 16.31 5.12
C VAL A 236 5.34 15.33 4.93
N ILE A 237 4.80 15.27 3.72
CA ILE A 237 3.78 14.29 3.35
C ILE A 237 4.39 13.28 2.37
N VAL A 238 4.25 11.99 2.67
CA VAL A 238 4.66 10.90 1.78
C VAL A 238 3.41 10.32 1.13
N VAL A 239 3.39 10.27 -0.20
CA VAL A 239 2.25 9.78 -0.98
C VAL A 239 2.59 8.41 -1.55
N GLU A 240 1.80 7.40 -1.20
CA GLU A 240 1.89 6.06 -1.77
C GLU A 240 1.67 6.12 -3.29
N GLY A 241 2.56 5.52 -4.10
CA GLY A 241 2.35 5.41 -5.54
C GLY A 241 1.57 4.17 -5.97
N GLN A 242 0.88 4.26 -7.10
CA GLN A 242 0.17 3.15 -7.75
C GLN A 242 0.61 3.00 -9.20
N GLY A 243 0.74 1.76 -9.67
CA GLY A 243 1.19 1.44 -11.03
C GLY A 243 2.60 1.99 -11.33
N ALA A 244 2.84 2.32 -12.59
CA ALA A 244 3.97 3.09 -13.09
C ALA A 244 3.45 4.08 -14.14
N LEU A 245 4.15 5.19 -14.37
CA LEU A 245 3.70 6.20 -15.30
C LEU A 245 3.84 5.73 -16.76
N SER A 246 4.83 4.87 -17.03
CA SER A 246 5.01 4.22 -18.34
C SER A 246 4.12 3.00 -18.56
N HIS A 247 3.39 2.54 -17.53
CA HIS A 247 2.61 1.32 -17.63
C HIS A 247 1.46 1.48 -18.64
N PRO A 248 1.30 0.59 -19.64
CA PRO A 248 0.31 0.78 -20.71
C PRO A 248 -1.14 0.65 -20.23
N ALA A 249 -1.39 -0.12 -19.18
CA ALA A 249 -2.73 -0.35 -18.64
C ALA A 249 -3.13 0.56 -17.47
N TYR A 250 -2.18 1.24 -16.82
CA TYR A 250 -2.43 1.95 -15.56
C TYR A 250 -2.06 3.43 -15.68
N ILE A 251 -2.97 4.32 -15.27
CA ILE A 251 -2.78 5.78 -15.33
C ILE A 251 -2.77 6.43 -13.93
N THR A 252 -2.86 5.63 -12.88
CA THR A 252 -3.00 6.10 -11.49
C THR A 252 -1.81 6.95 -11.03
N SER A 253 -0.58 6.61 -11.42
CA SER A 253 0.62 7.44 -11.18
C SER A 253 0.46 8.88 -11.72
N ALA A 254 -0.18 9.06 -12.88
CA ALA A 254 -0.43 10.39 -13.43
C ALA A 254 -1.40 11.21 -12.57
N HIS A 255 -2.45 10.56 -12.05
CA HIS A 255 -3.38 11.21 -11.13
C HIS A 255 -2.74 11.60 -9.81
N ILE A 256 -1.84 10.75 -9.29
CA ILE A 256 -1.04 11.03 -8.09
C ILE A 256 -0.17 12.25 -8.32
N LEU A 257 0.62 12.29 -9.39
CA LEU A 257 1.46 13.45 -9.73
C LEU A 257 0.65 14.76 -9.85
N ARG A 258 -0.51 14.70 -10.49
CA ARG A 258 -1.40 15.87 -10.66
C ARG A 258 -2.02 16.34 -9.36
N GLY A 259 -2.56 15.41 -8.57
CA GLY A 259 -3.30 15.73 -7.36
C GLY A 259 -2.42 16.08 -6.17
N SER A 260 -1.28 15.39 -6.02
CA SER A 260 -0.38 15.63 -4.88
C SER A 260 0.68 16.69 -5.17
N ARG A 261 0.97 16.99 -6.46
CA ARG A 261 2.03 17.94 -6.87
C ARG A 261 3.30 17.77 -6.01
N PRO A 262 3.94 16.60 -6.08
CA PRO A 262 5.08 16.32 -5.23
C PRO A 262 6.23 17.26 -5.57
N ALA A 263 6.98 17.66 -4.55
CA ALA A 263 8.23 18.40 -4.72
C ALA A 263 9.41 17.44 -5.04
N GLY A 264 9.27 16.16 -4.66
CA GLY A 264 10.24 15.12 -4.92
C GLY A 264 9.58 13.77 -5.17
N VAL A 265 10.24 12.92 -5.94
CA VAL A 265 9.80 11.55 -6.23
C VAL A 265 10.92 10.58 -5.88
N ILE A 266 10.59 9.49 -5.21
CA ILE A 266 11.48 8.33 -5.06
C ILE A 266 10.95 7.25 -6.00
N VAL A 267 11.81 6.68 -6.84
CA VAL A 267 11.42 5.65 -7.81
C VAL A 267 11.79 4.27 -7.27
N GLN A 268 10.79 3.43 -7.03
CA GLN A 268 10.97 2.02 -6.71
C GLN A 268 11.24 1.23 -8.00
N HIS A 269 12.24 0.34 -7.98
CA HIS A 269 12.60 -0.51 -9.12
C HIS A 269 12.84 -1.96 -8.68
N ALA A 270 12.52 -2.92 -9.55
CA ALA A 270 12.77 -4.35 -9.33
C ALA A 270 13.71 -4.91 -10.42
N PRO A 271 15.04 -4.95 -10.19
CA PRO A 271 16.03 -5.28 -11.23
C PRO A 271 15.87 -6.67 -11.85
N LYS A 272 15.42 -7.66 -11.07
CA LYS A 272 15.24 -9.04 -11.55
C LYS A 272 13.97 -9.24 -12.38
N ARG A 273 13.00 -8.32 -12.29
CA ARG A 273 11.74 -8.42 -13.03
C ARG A 273 11.94 -7.94 -14.47
N LYS A 274 11.86 -8.88 -15.43
CA LYS A 274 12.15 -8.63 -16.86
C LYS A 274 10.96 -8.04 -17.64
N VAL A 275 9.74 -8.30 -17.18
CA VAL A 275 8.48 -7.89 -17.80
C VAL A 275 7.55 -7.34 -16.73
N LEU A 276 6.62 -6.47 -17.11
CA LEU A 276 5.65 -5.92 -16.17
C LEU A 276 4.78 -7.04 -15.57
N GLY A 277 4.47 -6.94 -14.27
CA GLY A 277 3.61 -7.89 -13.56
C GLY A 277 2.25 -7.97 -14.24
N ASP A 278 1.73 -9.19 -14.44
CA ASP A 278 0.48 -9.48 -15.16
C ASP A 278 0.49 -9.12 -16.66
N PHE A 279 1.56 -8.52 -17.19
CA PHE A 279 1.72 -8.13 -18.59
C PHE A 279 3.01 -8.71 -19.19
N PRO A 280 3.08 -10.05 -19.40
CA PRO A 280 4.30 -10.73 -19.84
C PRO A 280 4.78 -10.34 -21.24
N MET A 281 3.95 -9.61 -22.00
CA MET A 281 4.30 -9.09 -23.32
C MET A 281 5.01 -7.73 -23.28
N VAL A 282 5.10 -7.07 -22.11
CA VAL A 282 5.67 -5.72 -21.98
C VAL A 282 6.96 -5.79 -21.16
N PRO A 283 8.12 -5.39 -21.70
CA PRO A 283 9.37 -5.37 -20.96
C PRO A 283 9.32 -4.34 -19.83
N MET A 284 10.05 -4.61 -18.75
CA MET A 284 10.27 -3.65 -17.67
C MET A 284 10.99 -2.39 -18.22
N PRO A 285 10.50 -1.17 -17.98
CA PRO A 285 11.21 0.04 -18.36
C PRO A 285 12.51 0.20 -17.56
N THR A 286 13.49 0.91 -18.14
CA THR A 286 14.68 1.28 -17.38
C THR A 286 14.34 2.38 -16.38
N VAL A 287 15.04 2.40 -15.24
CA VAL A 287 14.87 3.45 -14.23
C VAL A 287 15.08 4.84 -14.83
N ALA A 288 16.12 5.02 -15.65
CA ALA A 288 16.38 6.29 -16.34
C ALA A 288 15.22 6.76 -17.22
N SER A 289 14.57 5.83 -17.95
CA SER A 289 13.41 6.16 -18.80
C SER A 289 12.18 6.57 -17.98
N GLU A 290 11.93 5.90 -16.85
CA GLU A 290 10.82 6.23 -15.95
C GLU A 290 11.04 7.59 -15.28
N ILE A 291 12.27 7.86 -14.82
CA ILE A 291 12.67 9.17 -14.26
C ILE A 291 12.41 10.28 -15.27
N ALA A 292 12.91 10.12 -16.50
CA ALA A 292 12.73 11.12 -17.56
C ALA A 292 11.25 11.38 -17.85
N LEU A 293 10.42 10.33 -17.85
CA LEU A 293 8.98 10.45 -18.06
C LEU A 293 8.28 11.20 -16.92
N ILE A 294 8.62 10.89 -15.67
CA ILE A 294 8.06 11.55 -14.47
C ILE A 294 8.36 13.05 -14.48
N GLU A 295 9.63 13.42 -14.70
CA GLU A 295 10.06 14.83 -14.69
C GLU A 295 9.57 15.60 -15.93
N ALA A 296 9.30 14.92 -17.04
CA ALA A 296 8.67 15.55 -18.21
C ALA A 296 7.16 15.76 -17.99
N PHE A 297 6.50 14.88 -17.24
CA PHE A 297 5.05 14.93 -17.03
C PHE A 297 4.60 15.96 -16.00
N ALA A 298 5.41 16.17 -14.95
CA ALA A 298 5.11 17.08 -13.85
C ALA A 298 6.35 17.88 -13.44
N ASP A 299 6.12 19.09 -12.92
CA ASP A 299 7.16 19.94 -12.33
C ASP A 299 7.60 19.38 -10.98
N THR A 300 8.45 18.36 -11.02
CA THR A 300 9.01 17.63 -9.87
C THR A 300 10.41 17.14 -10.21
N ARG A 301 11.15 16.67 -9.19
CA ARG A 301 12.43 15.97 -9.38
C ARG A 301 12.42 14.59 -8.77
N VAL A 302 13.12 13.65 -9.38
CA VAL A 302 13.45 12.38 -8.74
C VAL A 302 14.64 12.60 -7.82
N ILE A 303 14.47 12.27 -6.54
CA ILE A 303 15.44 12.54 -5.48
C ILE A 303 16.22 11.29 -5.05
N GLY A 304 15.81 10.12 -5.54
CA GLY A 304 16.50 8.86 -5.30
C GLY A 304 15.73 7.66 -5.82
N VAL A 305 16.37 6.49 -5.74
CA VAL A 305 15.85 5.21 -6.23
C VAL A 305 15.89 4.19 -5.11
N THR A 306 14.86 3.35 -5.02
CA THR A 306 14.80 2.26 -4.05
C THR A 306 14.66 0.93 -4.77
N ILE A 307 15.42 -0.08 -4.35
CA ILE A 307 15.51 -1.38 -5.00
C ILE A 307 14.63 -2.39 -4.28
N ASN A 308 13.80 -3.11 -5.04
CA ASN A 308 13.21 -4.38 -4.63
C ASN A 308 14.23 -5.48 -4.92
N HIS A 309 14.76 -6.08 -3.85
CA HIS A 309 15.80 -7.11 -3.92
C HIS A 309 15.25 -8.54 -4.13
N GLU A 310 13.96 -8.70 -4.41
CA GLU A 310 13.39 -10.02 -4.74
C GLU A 310 14.22 -10.74 -5.81
N GLU A 311 14.47 -12.03 -5.58
CA GLU A 311 15.31 -12.90 -6.43
C GLU A 311 16.77 -12.44 -6.58
N MET A 312 17.27 -11.59 -5.67
CA MET A 312 18.67 -11.15 -5.64
C MET A 312 19.42 -11.73 -4.45
N THR A 313 20.67 -12.07 -4.68
CA THR A 313 21.66 -12.29 -3.63
C THR A 313 22.16 -10.96 -3.05
N GLY A 314 22.82 -11.01 -1.89
CA GLY A 314 23.42 -9.81 -1.28
C GLY A 314 24.46 -9.12 -2.17
N ASP A 315 25.25 -9.90 -2.92
CA ASP A 315 26.25 -9.38 -3.85
C ASP A 315 25.58 -8.70 -5.05
N GLU A 316 24.58 -9.35 -5.65
CA GLU A 316 23.80 -8.75 -6.76
C GLU A 316 23.09 -7.46 -6.32
N LEU A 317 22.63 -7.39 -5.07
CA LEU A 317 22.04 -6.17 -4.52
C LEU A 317 23.07 -5.04 -4.38
N ASN A 318 24.27 -5.34 -3.86
CA ASN A 318 25.35 -4.36 -3.78
C ASN A 318 25.73 -3.83 -5.17
N ASP A 319 25.82 -4.72 -6.15
CA ASP A 319 26.16 -4.38 -7.54
C ASP A 319 25.07 -3.49 -8.16
N ALA A 320 23.79 -3.87 -8.03
CA ALA A 320 22.68 -3.09 -8.57
C ALA A 320 22.57 -1.69 -7.95
N ILE A 321 22.76 -1.57 -6.63
CA ILE A 321 22.80 -0.26 -5.95
C ILE A 321 23.94 0.59 -6.50
N SER A 322 25.13 0.02 -6.65
CA SER A 322 26.33 0.73 -7.13
C SER A 322 26.19 1.15 -8.60
N GLU A 323 25.67 0.27 -9.44
CA GLU A 323 25.43 0.51 -10.86
C GLU A 323 24.44 1.65 -11.06
N HIS A 324 23.26 1.57 -10.44
CA HIS A 324 22.23 2.60 -10.58
C HIS A 324 22.65 3.94 -9.95
N HIS A 325 23.39 3.92 -8.83
CA HIS A 325 23.94 5.15 -8.25
C HIS A 325 24.91 5.83 -9.23
N SER A 326 25.81 5.06 -9.84
CA SER A 326 26.78 5.57 -10.81
C SER A 326 26.12 6.07 -12.10
N GLU A 327 25.12 5.34 -12.61
CA GLU A 327 24.42 5.70 -13.85
C GLU A 327 23.55 6.94 -13.68
N LEU A 328 22.82 7.04 -12.57
CA LEU A 328 21.79 8.05 -12.37
C LEU A 328 22.31 9.29 -11.64
N GLY A 329 23.43 9.18 -10.91
CA GLY A 329 23.92 10.24 -10.04
C GLY A 329 22.96 10.58 -8.89
N LEU A 330 22.13 9.61 -8.48
CA LEU A 330 21.12 9.73 -7.44
C LEU A 330 21.43 8.76 -6.29
N PRO A 331 21.03 9.07 -5.04
CA PRO A 331 21.04 8.10 -3.95
C PRO A 331 20.22 6.86 -4.32
N VAL A 332 20.80 5.67 -4.09
CA VAL A 332 20.13 4.37 -4.32
C VAL A 332 20.29 3.52 -3.07
N THR A 333 19.20 2.90 -2.62
CA THR A 333 19.22 2.01 -1.46
C THR A 333 18.17 0.90 -1.59
N ASP A 334 18.21 -0.09 -0.72
CA ASP A 334 17.12 -1.05 -0.54
C ASP A 334 16.46 -0.81 0.82
N PRO A 335 15.17 -0.41 0.83
CA PRO A 335 14.48 -0.01 2.05
C PRO A 335 14.37 -1.14 3.09
N LEU A 336 14.47 -2.42 2.68
CA LEU A 336 14.28 -3.54 3.59
C LEU A 336 15.58 -4.04 4.23
N THR A 337 16.70 -4.00 3.51
CA THR A 337 17.97 -4.56 4.01
C THR A 337 18.98 -3.51 4.47
N ARG A 338 18.81 -2.25 4.06
CA ARG A 338 19.74 -1.16 4.41
C ARG A 338 19.26 -0.36 5.62
N PRO A 339 20.18 0.34 6.31
CA PRO A 339 19.80 1.21 7.41
C PRO A 339 18.77 2.25 6.98
N ALA A 340 17.69 2.38 7.76
CA ALA A 340 16.62 3.35 7.53
C ALA A 340 17.12 4.81 7.42
N SER A 341 18.31 5.11 7.95
CA SER A 341 18.97 6.41 7.78
C SER A 341 19.25 6.75 6.33
N GLU A 342 19.51 5.78 5.45
CA GLU A 342 19.76 6.06 4.02
C GLU A 342 18.52 6.68 3.34
N LEU A 343 17.30 6.23 3.69
CA LEU A 343 16.05 6.83 3.24
C LEU A 343 15.88 8.26 3.77
N VAL A 344 16.27 8.50 5.03
CA VAL A 344 16.19 9.85 5.63
C VAL A 344 17.17 10.80 4.95
N GLU A 345 18.43 10.39 4.75
CA GLU A 345 19.45 11.22 4.12
C GLU A 345 19.11 11.55 2.66
N MET A 346 18.47 10.61 1.95
CA MET A 346 17.91 10.86 0.61
C MET A 346 16.93 12.04 0.62
N VAL A 347 16.02 12.08 1.61
CA VAL A 347 15.05 13.18 1.77
C VAL A 347 15.71 14.46 2.24
N LEU A 348 16.60 14.41 3.23
CA LEU A 348 17.25 15.60 3.79
C LEU A 348 18.20 16.29 2.80
N SER A 349 18.86 15.51 1.94
CA SER A 349 19.71 16.05 0.87
C SER A 349 18.89 16.85 -0.14
N ALA A 350 17.67 16.39 -0.47
CA ALA A 350 16.76 17.09 -1.37
C ALA A 350 16.03 18.27 -0.70
N PHE A 351 15.73 18.15 0.59
CA PHE A 351 15.00 19.15 1.37
C PHE A 351 15.72 19.54 2.67
N PRO A 352 16.83 20.31 2.61
CA PRO A 352 17.62 20.66 3.79
C PRO A 352 16.85 21.41 4.89
N VAL A 353 15.74 22.07 4.53
CA VAL A 353 14.85 22.76 5.47
C VAL A 353 14.25 21.79 6.51
N LEU A 354 14.15 20.50 6.20
CA LEU A 354 13.66 19.48 7.14
C LEU A 354 14.71 19.12 8.20
N ALA A 355 16.00 19.27 7.92
CA ALA A 355 17.07 18.94 8.87
C ALA A 355 17.01 19.83 10.12
N GLY A 356 16.68 21.12 9.95
CA GLY A 356 16.54 22.06 11.06
C GLY A 356 15.40 21.73 12.03
N LYS A 357 14.49 20.81 11.68
CA LYS A 357 13.43 20.34 12.56
C LYS A 357 13.84 19.12 13.40
N ALA A 358 14.70 18.25 12.86
CA ALA A 358 15.21 17.06 13.55
C ALA A 358 15.97 17.40 14.85
N ASP A 359 16.71 18.51 14.85
CA ASP A 359 17.51 18.95 16.01
C ASP A 359 16.67 19.57 17.14
N THR A 360 15.43 19.98 16.88
CA THR A 360 14.58 20.69 17.86
C THR A 360 13.78 19.77 18.79
N THR A 361 13.78 18.46 18.53
CA THR A 361 12.96 17.47 19.25
C THR A 361 13.73 16.56 20.21
N THR A 362 14.97 16.90 20.56
CA THR A 362 15.69 16.17 21.62
C THR A 362 15.01 16.44 22.98
N PRO A 363 14.42 15.45 23.66
CA PRO A 363 13.85 15.67 24.99
C PRO A 363 15.00 15.91 25.98
N VAL A 364 14.86 16.96 26.80
CA VAL A 364 15.69 17.19 28.00
C VAL A 364 15.31 16.19 29.08
#